data_AF-A0A1J5KNS6-F1
#
_entry.id   AF-A0A1J5KNS6-F1
#
_cell.length_a   1.000
_cell.length_b   1.000
_cell.length_c   1.000
_cell.angle_alpha   90.00
_cell.angle_beta   90.00
_cell.angle_gamma   90.00
#
_symmetry.space_group_name_H-M   'P 1'
#
loop_
_entity.id
_entity.type
_entity.pdbx_description
1 polymer ?
#
loop_
_entity_poly.entity_id
_entity_poly.type
_entity_poly.pdbx_seq_one_letter_code
_entity_poly.pdbx_strand_id
1 'polypeptide(L)'
;MSEIKRFCPQREFPEYAFTPGQNAHPLKEGGHMFESGEPECPQLFSSSFRDHEDFLYAVDLINYEYYWESHAYLEAIWNASGRTSQEALLCKALIKVAAAGVKVRMSQVEPAKNHMMRCLEILEDLEMICCGLKVEVLRKDSSALVSHMFSKSPEGLPKIVIKLSI
;
A
#
# COMPACT_ATOMS: atom_id res chain seq x y z
N MET A 1 -4.93 -7.07 -20.97
CA MET A 1 -4.62 -6.05 -19.95
C MET A 1 -3.11 -5.89 -19.94
N SER A 2 -2.58 -4.67 -20.05
CA SER A 2 -1.12 -4.46 -19.95
C SER A 2 -0.64 -4.90 -18.57
N GLU A 3 0.40 -5.73 -18.51
CA GLU A 3 1.02 -6.18 -17.27
C GLU A 3 1.47 -4.96 -16.44
N ILE A 4 1.16 -4.96 -15.15
CA ILE A 4 1.61 -3.89 -14.24
C ILE A 4 3.11 -4.08 -14.04
N LYS A 5 3.91 -3.04 -14.25
CA LYS A 5 5.36 -3.12 -14.02
C LYS A 5 5.63 -3.43 -12.54
N ARG A 6 6.43 -4.48 -12.28
CA ARG A 6 7.00 -4.77 -10.96
C ARG A 6 8.27 -3.96 -10.72
N PHE A 7 8.42 -3.40 -9.52
CA PHE A 7 9.57 -2.63 -9.08
C PHE A 7 10.61 -3.50 -8.35
N CYS A 8 10.20 -4.61 -7.74
CA CYS A 8 11.07 -5.60 -7.09
C CYS A 8 10.76 -7.01 -7.65
N PRO A 9 11.02 -7.27 -8.95
CA PRO A 9 10.66 -8.52 -9.61
C PRO A 9 11.42 -9.74 -9.09
N GLN A 10 12.58 -9.54 -8.48
CA GLN A 10 13.43 -10.60 -7.92
C GLN A 10 12.84 -11.26 -6.67
N ARG A 11 11.92 -10.59 -5.98
CA ARG A 11 11.27 -11.12 -4.78
C ARG A 11 9.92 -11.72 -5.16
N GLU A 12 9.69 -12.99 -4.88
CA GLU A 12 8.41 -13.63 -5.18
C GLU A 12 7.31 -13.11 -4.26
N PHE A 13 6.06 -13.07 -4.77
CA PHE A 13 4.91 -12.81 -3.91
C PHE A 13 4.61 -14.04 -3.05
N PRO A 14 3.98 -13.87 -1.88
CA PRO A 14 3.52 -15.01 -1.10
C PRO A 14 2.50 -15.84 -1.88
N GLU A 15 2.37 -17.11 -1.54
CA GLU A 15 1.45 -18.05 -2.23
C GLU A 15 -0.01 -17.57 -2.24
N TYR A 16 -0.38 -16.75 -1.27
CA TYR A 16 -1.70 -16.14 -1.18
C TYR A 16 -1.63 -14.73 -0.58
N ALA A 17 -2.56 -13.88 -1.01
CA ALA A 17 -2.84 -12.60 -0.35
C ALA A 17 -3.77 -12.83 0.84
N PHE A 18 -3.36 -12.38 2.03
CA PHE A 18 -4.15 -12.57 3.23
C PHE A 18 -5.44 -11.76 3.19
N THR A 19 -6.55 -12.44 3.48
CA THR A 19 -7.85 -11.82 3.72
C THR A 19 -8.41 -12.39 5.03
N PRO A 20 -8.72 -11.54 6.03
CA PRO A 20 -9.27 -12.00 7.30
C PRO A 20 -10.48 -12.91 7.13
N GLY A 21 -10.42 -14.09 7.73
CA GLY A 21 -11.49 -15.10 7.69
C GLY A 21 -11.50 -15.98 6.43
N GLN A 22 -10.56 -15.84 5.50
CA GLN A 22 -10.48 -16.66 4.29
C GLN A 22 -9.29 -17.63 4.27
N ASN A 23 -8.12 -17.19 4.75
CA ASN A 23 -6.90 -17.99 4.73
C ASN A 23 -6.12 -17.84 6.04
N ALA A 24 -5.09 -18.68 6.21
CA ALA A 24 -4.26 -18.68 7.40
C ALA A 24 -3.62 -17.30 7.60
N HIS A 25 -3.65 -16.81 8.84
CA HIS A 25 -3.04 -15.53 9.16
C HIS A 25 -1.52 -15.62 8.95
N PRO A 26 -0.85 -14.66 8.28
CA PRO A 26 0.56 -14.78 7.91
C PRO A 26 1.49 -15.06 9.09
N LEU A 27 1.24 -14.43 10.25
CA LEU A 27 1.99 -14.61 11.50
C LEU A 27 1.54 -15.79 12.39
N LYS A 28 0.67 -16.67 11.91
CA LYS A 28 0.19 -17.85 12.65
C LYS A 28 0.65 -19.12 11.96
N GLU A 29 0.61 -20.24 12.68
CA GLU A 29 0.99 -21.55 12.14
C GLU A 29 0.28 -21.82 10.80
N GLY A 30 1.04 -22.24 9.79
CA GLY A 30 0.58 -22.40 8.41
C GLY A 30 0.54 -21.11 7.57
N GLY A 31 0.94 -19.97 8.14
CA GLY A 31 1.03 -18.69 7.47
C GLY A 31 2.42 -18.41 6.85
N HIS A 32 2.45 -17.64 5.77
CA HIS A 32 3.67 -17.37 4.99
C HIS A 32 4.67 -16.40 5.65
N MET A 33 4.37 -15.88 6.85
CA MET A 33 5.29 -15.08 7.68
C MET A 33 5.47 -15.68 9.09
N PHE A 34 5.07 -16.94 9.29
CA PHE A 34 5.07 -17.54 10.62
C PHE A 34 6.48 -17.68 11.19
N GLU A 35 7.42 -18.17 10.38
CA GLU A 35 8.82 -18.34 10.78
C GLU A 35 9.62 -17.04 10.71
N SER A 36 9.36 -16.20 9.70
CA SER A 36 10.08 -14.94 9.51
C SER A 36 9.68 -13.85 10.49
N GLY A 37 8.44 -13.90 11.02
CA GLY A 37 7.86 -12.83 11.82
C GLY A 37 7.49 -11.59 11.00
N GLU A 38 7.20 -10.49 11.70
CA GLU A 38 6.99 -9.18 11.09
C GLU A 38 8.27 -8.68 10.41
N PRO A 39 8.18 -7.94 9.30
CA PRO A 39 9.36 -7.48 8.59
C PRO A 39 10.10 -6.41 9.40
N GLU A 40 11.43 -6.50 9.40
CA GLU A 40 12.31 -5.40 9.81
C GLU A 40 12.82 -4.71 8.55
N CYS A 41 12.66 -3.38 8.45
CA CYS A 41 13.00 -2.62 7.26
C CYS A 41 13.94 -1.45 7.61
N PRO A 42 14.87 -1.09 6.72
CA PRO A 42 15.69 0.11 6.90
C PRO A 42 14.84 1.39 6.75
N GLN A 43 15.44 2.52 7.13
CA GLN A 43 14.86 3.83 6.88
C GLN A 43 14.80 4.14 5.38
N LEU A 44 13.70 4.72 4.94
CA LEU A 44 13.50 5.18 3.56
C LEU A 44 14.03 6.60 3.37
N PHE A 45 14.71 6.82 2.24
CA PHE A 45 15.19 8.12 1.81
C PHE A 45 14.79 8.38 0.37
N SER A 46 14.20 9.54 0.08
CA SER A 46 13.81 9.91 -1.29
C SER A 46 14.99 9.98 -2.26
N SER A 47 16.22 10.20 -1.79
CA SER A 47 17.43 10.23 -2.63
C SER A 47 17.89 8.85 -3.10
N SER A 48 17.56 7.78 -2.37
CA SER A 48 18.05 6.42 -2.63
C SER A 48 16.93 5.36 -2.63
N PHE A 49 15.67 5.77 -2.77
CA PHE A 49 14.51 4.86 -2.71
C PHE A 49 14.56 3.71 -3.74
N ARG A 50 15.29 3.88 -4.85
CA ARG A 50 15.47 2.87 -5.90
C ARG A 50 16.23 1.64 -5.41
N ASP A 51 17.04 1.80 -4.38
CA ASP A 51 17.83 0.72 -3.79
C ASP A 51 17.11 0.09 -2.58
N HIS A 52 15.93 0.62 -2.21
CA HIS A 52 15.17 0.16 -1.05
C HIS A 52 14.18 -0.95 -1.44
N GLU A 53 14.67 -2.18 -1.50
CA GLU A 53 13.90 -3.34 -1.98
C GLU A 53 12.57 -3.56 -1.25
N ASP A 54 12.51 -3.35 0.07
CA ASP A 54 11.26 -3.52 0.83
C ASP A 54 10.19 -2.49 0.46
N PHE A 55 10.58 -1.25 0.14
CA PHE A 55 9.64 -0.21 -0.30
C PHE A 55 9.11 -0.53 -1.69
N LEU A 56 10.00 -0.89 -2.61
CA LEU A 56 9.61 -1.29 -3.97
C LEU A 56 8.71 -2.53 -3.96
N TYR A 57 9.04 -3.50 -3.13
CA TYR A 57 8.23 -4.71 -2.93
C TYR A 57 6.87 -4.39 -2.31
N ALA A 58 6.80 -3.52 -1.31
CA ALA A 58 5.54 -3.10 -0.72
C ALA A 58 4.62 -2.40 -1.73
N VAL A 59 5.17 -1.61 -2.65
CA VAL A 59 4.41 -1.00 -3.75
C VAL A 59 3.91 -2.04 -4.75
N ASP A 60 4.75 -3.03 -5.09
CA ASP A 60 4.32 -4.17 -5.90
C ASP A 60 3.15 -4.92 -5.23
N LEU A 61 3.26 -5.18 -3.93
CA LEU A 61 2.19 -5.85 -3.16
C LEU A 61 0.86 -5.07 -3.22
N ILE A 62 0.85 -3.73 -3.14
CA ILE A 62 -0.40 -2.95 -3.34
C ILE A 62 -0.95 -3.15 -4.76
N ASN A 63 -0.09 -3.00 -5.76
CA ASN A 63 -0.48 -3.08 -7.17
C ASN A 63 -1.07 -4.46 -7.53
N TYR A 64 -0.61 -5.50 -6.85
CA TYR A 64 -1.08 -6.87 -6.99
C TYR A 64 -2.05 -7.32 -5.89
N GLU A 65 -2.54 -6.37 -5.07
CA GLU A 65 -3.62 -6.55 -4.08
C GLU A 65 -3.30 -7.47 -2.89
N TYR A 66 -2.01 -7.65 -2.58
CA TYR A 66 -1.48 -8.20 -1.34
C TYR A 66 -1.46 -7.12 -0.26
N TYR A 67 -2.65 -6.61 0.06
CA TYR A 67 -2.81 -5.40 0.83
C TYR A 67 -2.31 -5.54 2.27
N TRP A 68 -2.56 -6.67 2.92
CA TRP A 68 -2.11 -6.87 4.30
C TRP A 68 -0.58 -6.98 4.36
N GLU A 69 0.01 -7.68 3.41
CA GLU A 69 1.45 -7.87 3.33
C GLU A 69 2.13 -6.53 3.06
N SER A 70 1.62 -5.75 2.11
CA SER A 70 2.11 -4.40 1.85
C SER A 70 2.04 -3.52 3.10
N HIS A 71 0.94 -3.58 3.84
CA HIS A 71 0.77 -2.85 5.09
C HIS A 71 1.88 -3.20 6.09
N ALA A 72 2.24 -4.47 6.25
CA ALA A 72 3.29 -4.91 7.17
C ALA A 72 4.66 -4.28 6.82
N TYR A 73 5.08 -4.35 5.56
CA TYR A 73 6.35 -3.72 5.13
C TYR A 73 6.32 -2.20 5.27
N LEU A 74 5.22 -1.55 4.88
CA LEU A 74 5.12 -0.10 4.99
C LEU A 74 5.11 0.38 6.45
N GLU A 75 4.51 -0.38 7.37
CA GLU A 75 4.53 -0.06 8.81
C GLU A 75 5.94 -0.17 9.39
N ALA A 76 6.70 -1.20 9.01
CA ALA A 76 8.10 -1.34 9.38
C ALA A 76 8.94 -0.14 8.87
N ILE A 77 8.79 0.24 7.60
CA ILE A 77 9.49 1.40 7.01
C ILE A 77 9.06 2.71 7.68
N TRP A 78 7.77 2.87 7.97
CA TRP A 78 7.23 4.07 8.64
C TRP A 78 7.83 4.25 10.04
N ASN A 79 7.96 3.16 10.80
CA ASN A 79 8.60 3.17 12.11
C ASN A 79 10.11 3.47 11.99
N ALA A 80 10.82 2.83 11.08
CA ALA A 80 12.24 3.06 10.83
C ALA A 80 12.55 4.51 10.37
N SER A 81 11.60 5.14 9.67
CA SER A 81 11.74 6.50 9.13
C SER A 81 11.30 7.61 10.11
N GLY A 82 11.13 7.30 11.40
CA GLY A 82 10.84 8.31 12.43
C GLY A 82 9.43 8.90 12.39
N ARG A 83 8.50 8.30 11.63
CA ARG A 83 7.04 8.55 11.60
C ARG A 83 6.57 9.95 11.14
N THR A 84 7.45 10.93 11.03
CA THR A 84 7.11 12.33 10.70
C THR A 84 7.81 12.89 9.47
N SER A 85 8.82 12.23 8.91
CA SER A 85 9.47 12.65 7.67
C SER A 85 8.51 12.55 6.46
N GLN A 86 8.89 13.15 5.33
CA GLN A 86 8.14 13.04 4.07
C GLN A 86 7.98 11.57 3.63
N GLU A 87 9.05 10.78 3.74
CA GLU A 87 9.02 9.34 3.45
C GLU A 87 8.11 8.58 4.41
N ALA A 88 8.15 8.93 5.69
CA ALA A 88 7.28 8.33 6.69
C ALA A 88 5.80 8.68 6.44
N LEU A 89 5.49 9.92 6.06
CA LEU A 89 4.15 10.34 5.68
C LEU A 89 3.68 9.64 4.40
N LEU A 90 4.57 9.44 3.43
CA LEU A 90 4.28 8.64 2.23
C LEU A 90 3.93 7.20 2.61
N CYS A 91 4.75 6.54 3.43
CA CYS A 91 4.44 5.20 3.94
C CYS A 91 3.09 5.17 4.66
N LYS A 92 2.79 6.18 5.49
CA LYS A 92 1.52 6.30 6.20
C LYS A 92 0.32 6.45 5.26
N ALA A 93 0.46 7.21 4.17
CA ALA A 93 -0.57 7.31 3.14
C ALA A 93 -0.80 5.96 2.44
N LEU A 94 0.28 5.28 2.05
CA LEU A 94 0.20 3.96 1.42
C LEU A 94 -0.35 2.87 2.36
N ILE A 95 -0.07 2.95 3.66
CA ILE A 95 -0.69 2.12 4.71
C ILE A 95 -2.21 2.29 4.70
N LYS A 96 -2.71 3.52 4.49
CA LYS A 96 -4.15 3.76 4.37
C LYS A 96 -4.74 3.18 3.09
N VAL A 97 -4.02 3.25 1.96
CA VAL A 97 -4.42 2.57 0.72
C VAL A 97 -4.52 1.06 0.92
N ALA A 98 -3.50 0.45 1.53
CA ALA A 98 -3.48 -0.96 1.85
C ALA A 98 -4.62 -1.37 2.80
N ALA A 99 -4.82 -0.64 3.90
CA ALA A 99 -5.92 -0.88 4.83
C ALA A 99 -7.29 -0.78 4.14
N ALA A 100 -7.48 0.20 3.26
CA ALA A 100 -8.69 0.29 2.45
C ALA A 100 -8.89 -0.93 1.55
N GLY A 101 -7.83 -1.41 0.90
CA GLY A 101 -7.86 -2.62 0.07
C GLY A 101 -8.28 -3.88 0.83
N VAL A 102 -7.75 -4.09 2.05
CA VAL A 102 -8.19 -5.19 2.93
C VAL A 102 -9.69 -5.06 3.21
N LYS A 103 -10.17 -3.87 3.54
CA LYS A 103 -11.60 -3.63 3.82
C LYS A 103 -12.49 -3.86 2.60
N VAL A 104 -12.05 -3.47 1.40
CA VAL A 104 -12.76 -3.79 0.16
C VAL A 104 -12.87 -5.30 -0.05
N ARG A 105 -11.79 -6.07 0.17
CA ARG A 105 -11.82 -7.55 0.08
C ARG A 105 -12.75 -8.20 1.10
N MET A 106 -12.94 -7.56 2.26
CA MET A 106 -13.92 -7.96 3.27
C MET A 106 -15.34 -7.47 2.97
N SER A 107 -15.61 -6.85 1.81
CA SER A 107 -16.88 -6.20 1.47
C SER A 107 -17.31 -5.09 2.46
N GLN A 108 -16.33 -4.47 3.13
CA GLN A 108 -16.49 -3.40 4.10
C GLN A 108 -16.18 -2.04 3.45
N VAL A 109 -17.06 -1.56 2.57
CA VAL A 109 -16.85 -0.32 1.79
C VAL A 109 -16.76 0.92 2.68
N GLU A 110 -17.59 1.02 3.72
CA GLU A 110 -17.60 2.21 4.59
C GLU A 110 -16.28 2.37 5.38
N PRO A 111 -15.75 1.32 6.04
CA PRO A 111 -14.40 1.37 6.59
C PRO A 111 -13.30 1.66 5.55
N ALA A 112 -13.40 1.10 4.35
CA ALA A 112 -12.44 1.37 3.28
C ALA A 112 -12.41 2.85 2.91
N LYS A 113 -13.59 3.47 2.80
CA LYS A 113 -13.74 4.89 2.51
C LYS A 113 -13.06 5.76 3.57
N ASN A 114 -13.22 5.44 4.86
CA ASN A 114 -12.57 6.18 5.95
C ASN A 114 -11.03 6.13 5.85
N HIS A 115 -10.48 4.98 5.46
CA HIS A 115 -9.04 4.88 5.21
C HIS A 115 -8.61 5.75 4.01
N MET A 116 -9.35 5.71 2.91
CA MET A 116 -9.02 6.53 1.73
C MET A 116 -9.16 8.03 1.97
N MET A 117 -10.16 8.48 2.74
CA MET A 117 -10.26 9.89 3.16
C MET A 117 -9.05 10.31 3.99
N ARG A 118 -8.62 9.45 4.94
CA ARG A 118 -7.40 9.72 5.71
C ARG A 118 -6.13 9.70 4.84
N CYS A 119 -6.09 8.88 3.78
CA CYS A 119 -5.02 8.92 2.80
C CYS A 119 -4.97 10.31 2.13
N LEU A 120 -6.10 10.81 1.64
CA LEU A 120 -6.18 12.12 0.98
C LEU A 120 -5.68 13.25 1.88
N GLU A 121 -6.09 13.28 3.15
CA GLU A 121 -5.62 14.25 4.13
C GLU A 121 -4.09 14.21 4.30
N ILE A 122 -3.49 13.02 4.39
CA ILE A 122 -2.03 12.89 4.54
C ILE A 122 -1.28 13.35 3.28
N LEU A 123 -1.86 13.13 2.09
CA LEU A 123 -1.26 13.56 0.82
C LEU A 123 -1.17 15.09 0.69
N GLU A 124 -1.94 15.86 1.47
CA GLU A 124 -1.85 17.33 1.50
C GLU A 124 -0.53 17.83 2.12
N ASP A 125 0.05 17.05 3.04
CA ASP A 125 1.30 17.37 3.75
C ASP A 125 2.56 16.89 3.01
N LEU A 126 2.40 16.24 1.84
CA LEU A 126 3.52 15.72 1.06
C LEU A 126 4.03 16.71 0.02
N GLU A 127 5.35 16.65 -0.22
CA GLU A 127 5.99 17.26 -1.37
C GLU A 127 5.40 16.71 -2.69
N MET A 128 5.47 17.50 -3.77
CA MET A 128 4.89 17.12 -5.08
C MET A 128 5.38 15.77 -5.59
N ILE A 129 6.64 15.41 -5.28
CA ILE A 129 7.27 14.13 -5.60
C ILE A 129 7.94 13.62 -4.33
N CYS A 130 7.63 12.39 -3.92
CA CYS A 130 8.30 11.70 -2.81
C CYS A 130 8.61 10.26 -3.21
N CYS A 131 9.84 9.80 -3.04
CA CYS A 131 10.29 8.45 -3.44
C CYS A 131 9.87 8.04 -4.88
N GLY A 132 9.98 8.98 -5.84
CA GLY A 132 9.60 8.76 -7.24
C GLY A 132 8.09 8.75 -7.53
N LEU A 133 7.24 8.81 -6.50
CA LEU A 133 5.79 8.90 -6.63
C LEU A 133 5.38 10.36 -6.88
N LYS A 134 4.55 10.59 -7.91
CA LYS A 134 3.89 11.88 -8.14
C LYS A 134 2.63 11.97 -7.27
N VAL A 135 2.66 12.78 -6.23
CA VAL A 135 1.60 12.83 -5.21
C VAL A 135 0.25 13.24 -5.82
N GLU A 136 0.25 14.14 -6.80
CA GLU A 136 -0.95 14.57 -7.50
C GLU A 136 -1.69 13.41 -8.20
N VAL A 137 -0.97 12.41 -8.71
CA VAL A 137 -1.54 11.26 -9.43
C VAL A 137 -2.24 10.35 -8.43
N LEU A 138 -1.55 9.97 -7.36
CA LEU A 138 -2.14 9.14 -6.31
C LEU A 138 -3.35 9.82 -5.66
N ARG A 139 -3.27 11.14 -5.44
CA ARG A 139 -4.39 11.93 -4.91
C ARG A 139 -5.59 11.91 -5.86
N LYS A 140 -5.38 12.10 -7.16
CA LYS A 140 -6.45 12.05 -8.17
C LYS A 140 -7.14 10.67 -8.17
N ASP A 141 -6.37 9.59 -8.20
CA ASP A 141 -6.89 8.23 -8.24
C ASP A 141 -7.63 7.88 -6.93
N SER A 142 -7.08 8.30 -5.79
CA SER A 142 -7.71 8.13 -4.47
C SER A 142 -9.03 8.90 -4.37
N SER A 143 -9.10 10.14 -4.86
CA SER A 143 -10.33 10.93 -4.89
C SER A 143 -11.39 10.28 -5.76
N ALA A 144 -11.01 9.78 -6.95
CA ALA A 144 -11.93 9.06 -7.82
C ALA A 144 -12.49 7.81 -7.14
N LEU A 145 -11.65 7.02 -6.47
CA LEU A 145 -12.08 5.85 -5.70
C LEU A 145 -13.08 6.22 -4.59
N VAL A 146 -12.78 7.27 -3.81
CA VAL A 146 -13.69 7.77 -2.77
C VAL A 146 -15.03 8.20 -3.37
N SER A 147 -15.05 8.92 -4.49
CA SER A 147 -16.28 9.29 -5.18
C SER A 147 -17.11 8.08 -5.61
N HIS A 148 -16.49 7.01 -6.12
CA HIS A 148 -17.18 5.76 -6.44
C HIS A 148 -17.77 5.07 -5.21
N MET A 149 -17.04 5.08 -4.09
CA MET A 149 -17.54 4.53 -2.81
C MET A 149 -18.77 5.30 -2.30
N PHE A 150 -18.86 6.62 -2.55
CA PHE A 150 -20.03 7.42 -2.22
C PHE A 150 -21.22 7.16 -3.15
N SER A 151 -20.97 7.06 -4.46
CA SER A 151 -22.06 6.94 -5.45
C SER A 151 -22.69 5.55 -5.51
N LYS A 152 -22.11 4.54 -4.84
CA LYS A 152 -22.47 3.11 -4.99
C LYS A 152 -22.59 2.73 -6.46
N SER A 153 -21.62 3.19 -7.27
CA SER A 153 -21.62 2.98 -8.72
C SER A 153 -21.88 1.50 -9.05
N PRO A 154 -22.72 1.18 -10.05
CA PRO A 154 -22.86 -0.18 -10.55
C PRO A 154 -21.57 -0.66 -11.24
N GLU A 155 -20.72 0.28 -11.67
CA GLU A 155 -19.36 0.01 -12.10
C GLU A 155 -18.50 -0.27 -10.87
N GLY A 156 -17.75 -1.38 -10.89
CA GLY A 156 -16.89 -1.79 -9.77
C GLY A 156 -15.92 -0.68 -9.32
N LEU A 157 -15.37 -0.84 -8.11
CA LEU A 157 -14.44 0.15 -7.57
C LEU A 157 -13.19 0.26 -8.48
N PRO A 158 -12.77 1.49 -8.85
CA PRO A 158 -11.57 1.66 -9.65
C PRO A 158 -10.34 1.16 -8.88
N LYS A 159 -9.44 0.48 -9.59
CA LYS A 159 -8.20 -0.01 -9.01
C LYS A 159 -7.16 1.11 -8.92
N ILE A 160 -6.54 1.26 -7.75
CA ILE A 160 -5.36 2.10 -7.59
C ILE A 160 -4.14 1.33 -8.09
N VAL A 161 -3.38 1.93 -9.01
CA VAL A 161 -2.09 1.42 -9.47
C VAL A 161 -1.04 2.49 -9.25
N ILE A 162 -0.15 2.24 -8.29
CA ILE A 162 0.93 3.13 -7.91
C ILE A 162 2.04 3.04 -8.95
N LYS A 163 2.52 4.20 -9.40
CA LYS A 163 3.62 4.35 -10.35
C LYS A 163 4.75 5.13 -9.71
N LEU A 164 5.96 4.59 -9.80
CA LEU A 164 7.19 5.25 -9.39
C LEU A 164 8.02 5.62 -10.62
N SER A 165 8.63 6.81 -10.59
CA SER A 165 9.58 7.26 -11.60
C SER A 165 10.95 6.70 -11.25
N ILE A 166 11.23 5.46 -11.66
CA ILE A 166 12.55 4.81 -11.50
C ILE A 166 13.48 5.15 -12.65
#